data_AF-A0A2T1LRI3-F1
#
_entry.id   AF-A0A2T1LRI3-F1
#
_cell.length_a   1.000
_cell.length_b   1.000
_cell.length_c   1.000
_cell.angle_alpha   90.00
_cell.angle_beta   90.00
_cell.angle_gamma   90.00
#
_symmetry.space_group_name_H-M   'P 1'
#
loop_
_entity.id
_entity.type
_entity.pdbx_description
1 polymer ?
#
loop_
_entity_poly.entity_id
_entity_poly.type
_entity_poly.pdbx_seq_one_letter_code
_entity_poly.pdbx_strand_id
1 'polypeptide(L)'
;MPEIRFQIQWPDGSQEICYSPSLVVKKYFTPQCKYDLDDFVNRSRTALQLASDRVKAKYGRPCGLALGQLEEIELKSTEYKNLVQPKVQVIQFIE
;
A
#
# COMPACT_ATOMS: atom_id res chain seq x y z
N MET A 1 10.85 5.65 -14.27
CA MET A 1 10.03 6.19 -13.15
C MET A 1 10.50 5.41 -11.94
N PRO A 2 10.78 6.03 -10.79
CA PRO A 2 11.22 5.26 -9.63
C PRO A 2 10.05 4.39 -9.15
N GLU A 3 10.20 3.08 -9.31
CA GLU A 3 9.40 2.09 -8.61
C GLU A 3 9.95 1.93 -7.18
N ILE A 4 9.09 1.52 -6.26
CA ILE A 4 9.47 1.28 -4.88
C ILE A 4 8.60 0.18 -4.31
N ARG A 5 9.16 -0.58 -3.38
CA ARG A 5 8.42 -1.55 -2.60
C ARG A 5 8.36 -1.09 -1.15
N PHE A 6 7.30 -1.44 -0.44
CA PHE A 6 7.19 -1.15 0.98
C PHE A 6 6.76 -2.40 1.72
N GLN A 7 7.46 -2.69 2.80
CA GLN A 7 7.20 -3.83 3.64
C GLN A 7 6.22 -3.41 4.73
N ILE A 8 5.14 -4.15 4.86
CA ILE A 8 4.13 -3.96 5.90
C ILE A 8 4.07 -5.19 6.80
N GLN A 9 3.54 -4.99 7.99
CA GLN A 9 3.18 -6.03 8.93
C GLN A 9 1.70 -5.92 9.25
N TRP A 10 0.98 -6.98 8.99
CA TRP A 10 -0.42 -7.17 9.31
C TRP A 10 -0.63 -7.34 10.82
N PRO A 11 -1.88 -7.19 11.33
CA PRO A 11 -2.18 -7.27 12.75
C PRO A 11 -1.84 -8.61 13.42
N ASP A 12 -1.80 -9.70 12.64
CA ASP A 12 -1.41 -11.05 13.08
C ASP A 12 0.12 -11.24 13.15
N GLY A 13 0.90 -10.26 12.72
CA GLY A 13 2.35 -10.33 12.62
C GLY A 13 2.88 -10.77 11.25
N SER A 14 2.00 -11.19 10.33
CA SER A 14 2.36 -11.56 8.96
C SER A 14 2.95 -10.36 8.23
N GLN A 15 4.04 -10.58 7.49
CA GLN A 15 4.70 -9.53 6.73
C GLN A 15 4.39 -9.66 5.25
N GLU A 16 4.22 -8.53 4.58
CA GLU A 16 3.94 -8.48 3.16
C GLU A 16 4.74 -7.37 2.49
N ILE A 17 5.15 -7.59 1.24
CA ILE A 17 5.87 -6.61 0.44
C ILE A 17 4.93 -6.10 -0.65
N CYS A 18 4.56 -4.84 -0.54
CA CYS A 18 3.67 -4.20 -1.48
C CYS A 18 4.46 -3.42 -2.54
N TYR A 19 4.06 -3.55 -3.80
CA TYR A 19 4.65 -2.83 -4.92
C TYR A 19 3.99 -1.47 -5.16
N SER A 20 4.79 -0.44 -5.47
CA SER A 20 4.30 0.84 -5.96
C SER A 20 5.14 1.36 -7.13
N PRO A 21 4.53 1.75 -8.27
CA PRO A 21 5.25 2.30 -9.40
C PRO A 21 5.66 3.78 -9.20
N SER A 22 5.52 4.33 -8.00
CA SER A 22 5.88 5.72 -7.68
C SER A 22 6.25 5.92 -6.22
N LEU A 23 7.20 6.83 -5.96
CA LEU A 23 7.57 7.28 -4.61
C LEU A 23 6.46 8.05 -3.87
N VAL A 24 5.28 8.23 -4.47
CA VAL A 24 4.16 8.94 -3.82
C VAL A 24 3.71 8.24 -2.53
N VAL A 25 3.86 6.91 -2.43
CA VAL A 25 3.56 6.15 -1.21
C VAL A 25 4.34 6.64 0.01
N LYS A 26 5.57 7.16 -0.17
CA LYS A 26 6.37 7.77 0.91
C LYS A 26 5.73 9.03 1.51
N LYS A 27 4.78 9.67 0.81
CA LYS A 27 4.04 10.83 1.33
C LYS A 27 2.84 10.43 2.19
N TYR A 28 2.32 9.22 2.01
CA TYR A 28 1.16 8.71 2.72
C TYR A 28 1.55 7.85 3.93
N PHE A 29 2.71 7.21 3.85
CA PHE A 29 3.22 6.28 4.84
C PHE A 29 4.58 6.71 5.38
N THR A 30 4.73 6.50 6.68
CA THR A 30 5.97 6.70 7.44
C THR A 30 6.50 5.33 7.86
N PRO A 31 7.79 5.03 7.66
CA PRO A 31 8.35 3.76 8.12
C PRO A 31 8.30 3.70 9.64
N GLN A 32 8.18 2.48 10.18
CA GLN A 32 7.98 2.17 11.59
C GLN A 32 6.71 2.76 12.24
N CYS A 33 5.78 3.32 11.46
CA CYS A 33 4.49 3.78 11.95
C CYS A 33 3.39 2.71 11.81
N LYS A 34 2.50 2.68 12.81
CA LYS A 34 1.28 1.85 12.83
C LYS A 34 0.10 2.71 12.42
N TYR A 35 -0.72 2.17 11.52
CA TYR A 35 -1.94 2.76 11.02
C TYR A 35 -3.11 1.84 11.33
N ASP A 36 -4.29 2.38 11.61
CA ASP A 36 -5.50 1.57 11.66
C ASP A 36 -5.76 0.94 10.29
N LEU A 37 -6.29 -0.28 10.26
CA LEU A 37 -6.50 -1.03 9.03
C LEU A 37 -7.29 -0.23 7.98
N ASP A 38 -8.39 0.41 8.38
CA ASP A 38 -9.21 1.24 7.49
C ASP A 38 -8.45 2.48 6.98
N ASP A 39 -7.64 3.12 7.82
CA ASP A 39 -6.81 4.26 7.43
C ASP A 39 -5.70 3.83 6.47
N PHE A 40 -5.06 2.68 6.73
CA PHE A 40 -4.05 2.08 5.88
C PHE A 40 -4.60 1.75 4.48
N VAL A 41 -5.78 1.12 4.40
CA VAL A 41 -6.43 0.78 3.13
C VAL A 41 -6.79 2.05 2.36
N ASN A 42 -7.39 3.06 3.01
CA ASN A 42 -7.74 4.32 2.34
C ASN A 42 -6.51 5.10 1.84
N ARG A 43 -5.42 5.13 2.62
CA ARG A 43 -4.15 5.72 2.21
C ARG A 43 -3.53 4.94 1.04
N SER A 44 -3.53 3.61 1.11
CA SER A 44 -3.00 2.74 0.06
C SER A 44 -3.75 2.96 -1.25
N ARG A 45 -5.09 2.98 -1.20
CA ARG A 45 -5.95 3.29 -2.35
C ARG A 45 -5.57 4.63 -2.97
N THR A 46 -5.48 5.68 -2.17
CA THR A 46 -5.14 7.03 -2.66
C THR A 46 -3.73 7.06 -3.25
N ALA A 47 -2.75 6.49 -2.58
CA ALA A 47 -1.35 6.50 -3.01
C ALA A 47 -1.13 5.67 -4.29
N LEU A 48 -1.70 4.46 -4.37
CA LEU A 48 -1.57 3.58 -5.53
C LEU A 48 -2.34 4.12 -6.74
N GLN A 49 -3.51 4.73 -6.53
CA GLN A 49 -4.25 5.41 -7.58
C GLN A 49 -3.44 6.58 -8.15
N LEU A 50 -2.92 7.46 -7.29
CA LEU A 50 -2.06 8.56 -7.73
C LEU A 50 -0.78 8.07 -8.42
N ALA A 51 -0.19 6.97 -7.96
CA ALA A 51 0.96 6.36 -8.62
C ALA A 51 0.60 5.89 -10.03
N SER A 52 -0.54 5.20 -10.18
CA SER A 52 -1.07 4.73 -11.46
C SER A 52 -1.41 5.88 -12.42
N ASP A 53 -2.04 6.95 -11.93
CA ASP A 53 -2.36 8.15 -12.73
C ASP A 53 -1.10 8.84 -13.25
N ARG A 54 -0.03 8.90 -12.45
CA ARG A 54 1.27 9.40 -12.92
C ARG A 54 1.85 8.52 -14.02
N VAL A 55 1.82 7.19 -13.84
CA VAL A 55 2.26 6.24 -14.88
C VAL A 55 1.44 6.43 -16.15
N LYS A 56 0.12 6.57 -16.05
CA LYS A 56 -0.78 6.84 -17.17
C LYS A 56 -0.44 8.15 -17.88
N ALA A 57 -0.16 9.21 -17.13
CA ALA A 57 0.27 10.49 -17.70
C ALA A 57 1.62 10.40 -18.43
N LYS A 58 2.54 9.54 -17.96
CA LYS A 58 3.88 9.39 -18.56
C LYS A 58 3.94 8.38 -19.72
N TYR A 59 3.20 7.28 -19.63
CA TYR A 59 3.29 6.12 -20.52
C TYR A 59 2.00 5.84 -21.31
N GLY A 60 0.94 6.62 -21.07
CA GLY A 60 -0.37 6.48 -21.72
C GLY A 60 -1.24 5.33 -21.21
N ARG A 61 -0.79 4.56 -20.20
CA ARG A 61 -1.50 3.37 -19.69
C ARG A 61 -1.44 3.32 -18.15
N PRO A 62 -2.53 2.95 -17.46
CA PRO A 62 -2.50 2.75 -16.02
C PRO A 62 -1.63 1.55 -15.63
N CYS A 63 -1.09 1.55 -14.42
CA CYS A 63 -0.29 0.44 -13.91
C CYS A 63 -1.21 -0.64 -13.32
N GLY A 64 -1.41 -1.74 -14.04
CA GLY A 64 -2.19 -2.88 -13.57
C GLY A 64 -1.61 -3.51 -12.30
N LEU A 65 -0.28 -3.50 -12.13
CA LEU A 65 0.39 -4.01 -10.94
C LEU A 65 -0.01 -3.24 -9.67
N ALA A 66 -0.16 -1.91 -9.77
CA ALA A 66 -0.57 -1.08 -8.63
C ALA A 66 -2.03 -1.36 -8.22
N LEU A 67 -2.90 -1.62 -9.19
CA LEU A 67 -4.31 -1.96 -8.94
C LEU A 67 -4.44 -3.35 -8.34
N GLY A 68 -3.74 -4.35 -8.89
CA GLY A 68 -3.70 -5.70 -8.32
C GLY A 68 -3.17 -5.71 -6.89
N GLN A 69 -2.10 -4.95 -6.62
CA GLN A 69 -1.57 -4.81 -5.27
C GLN A 69 -2.60 -4.20 -4.29
N LEU A 70 -3.39 -3.23 -4.74
CA LEU A 70 -4.45 -2.64 -3.93
C LEU A 70 -5.55 -3.66 -3.62
N GLU A 71 -5.98 -4.42 -4.62
CA GLU A 71 -6.98 -5.48 -4.45
C GLU A 71 -6.49 -6.54 -3.45
N GLU A 72 -5.22 -6.96 -3.51
CA GLU A 72 -4.64 -7.89 -2.55
C GLU A 72 -4.67 -7.33 -1.11
N ILE A 73 -4.30 -6.06 -0.93
CA ILE A 73 -4.36 -5.37 0.37
C ILE A 73 -5.80 -5.31 0.88
N GLU A 74 -6.75 -4.96 0.01
CA GLU A 74 -8.17 -4.88 0.38
C GLU A 74 -8.72 -6.24 0.76
N LEU A 75 -8.45 -7.28 -0.02
CA LEU A 75 -8.84 -8.65 0.28
C LEU A 75 -8.28 -9.11 1.62
N LYS A 76 -6.97 -8.97 1.86
CA LYS A 76 -6.38 -9.31 3.17
C LYS A 76 -6.96 -8.48 4.30
N SER A 77 -7.23 -7.20 4.08
CA SER A 77 -7.86 -6.36 5.11
C SER A 77 -9.22 -6.92 5.54
N THR A 78 -9.98 -7.56 4.64
CA THR A 78 -11.26 -8.17 5.03
C THR A 78 -11.10 -9.33 6.01
N GLU A 79 -9.99 -10.08 5.95
CA GLU A 79 -9.70 -11.14 6.92
C GLU A 79 -9.47 -10.59 8.33
N TYR A 80 -8.83 -9.42 8.42
CA TYR A 80 -8.50 -8.77 9.69
C TYR A 80 -9.61 -7.83 10.21
N LYS A 81 -10.66 -7.55 9.43
CA LYS A 81 -11.77 -6.66 9.84
C LYS A 81 -12.51 -7.12 11.09
N ASN A 82 -12.51 -8.42 11.38
CA ASN A 82 -13.18 -8.98 12.57
C ASN A 82 -12.34 -8.87 13.85
N LEU A 83 -11.08 -8.40 13.77
CA LEU A 83 -10.24 -8.19 14.94
C LEU A 83 -10.63 -6.91 15.69
N VAL A 84 -10.35 -6.87 16.99
CA VAL A 84 -10.55 -5.66 17.81
C VAL A 84 -9.37 -4.72 17.56
N GLN A 85 -9.61 -3.63 16.82
CA GLN A 85 -8.61 -2.60 16.46
C GLN A 85 -7.40 -3.15 15.66
N PRO A 86 -7.62 -3.70 14.44
CA PRO A 86 -6.52 -4.17 13.60
C PRO A 86 -5.64 -3.00 13.18
N LYS A 87 -4.33 -3.13 13.42
CA LYS A 87 -3.33 -2.12 13.03
C LYS A 87 -2.31 -2.73 12.09
N VAL A 88 -2.02 -2.02 11.01
CA VAL A 88 -0.99 -2.36 10.03
C VAL A 88 0.22 -1.48 10.28
N GLN A 89 1.39 -2.08 10.42
CA GLN A 89 2.64 -1.35 10.57
C GLN A 89 3.38 -1.30 9.24
N VAL A 90 3.80 -0.12 8.80
CA VAL A 90 4.76 -0.02 7.70
C VAL A 90 6.15 -0.22 8.30
N ILE A 91 6.83 -1.30 7.95
CA ILE A 91 8.17 -1.61 8.49
C ILE A 91 9.19 -0.69 7.85
N GLN A 92 9.33 -0.76 6.52
CA GLN A 92 10.36 -0.06 5.78
C GLN A 92 10.00 0.09 4.31
N PHE A 93 10.67 1.04 3.64
CA PHE A 93 10.65 1.15 2.19
C PHE A 93 11.89 0.45 1.62
N ILE A 94 11.68 -0.36 0.60
CA ILE A 94 12.70 -1.11 -0.13
C ILE A 94 12.81 -0.45 -1.52
N GLU A 95 13.93 0.24 -1.76
CA GLU A 95 14.26 0.94 -3.01
C GLU A 95 15.23 0.14 -3.89
#